data_AF-A0A222XEG3-F1
#
_entry.id   AF-A0A222XEG3-F1
#
_cell.length_a   1.000
_cell.length_b   1.000
_cell.length_c   1.000
_cell.angle_alpha   90.00
_cell.angle_beta   90.00
_cell.angle_gamma   90.00
#
_symmetry.space_group_name_H-M   'P 1'
#
loop_
_entity.id
_entity.type
_entity.pdbx_description
1 polymer ?
#
loop_
_entity_poly.entity_id
_entity_poly.type
_entity_poly.pdbx_seq_one_letter_code
_entity_poly.pdbx_strand_id
1 'polypeptide(L)'
;MTGPQDADQTPTWAAPGSAPSTPPTPAAPTVPSVPAVPPAAPAADGWGPAPGAQPPAPYPPAGQPAPGYGTPPGYGPPPGYGPPPGYGPPPGYGTTAPGYGPAGWQPPAARPGIIPLRPLNLGEILDGAFRAVRANPAVMFGLSFAVVAVAVLLQGVLTWYVGGLLAQEWSSVLDDPVLVDSGLADDGASSLGASSAMLLTQPVTALATTILVGLLIVSVSRSVIARKATMSQVLRSGRVWHVVGFSLLQGVAVTLVAAVAIGIGVLIATQTSWGWVLAYALLAGLAFVVAALWFGVRTLLVPAALMLEQRKFWPTVARAWRLTRGSFWRLLGIQILTYLIASVVAWVVQFPVTLVLTFVVGSTDALSGGAIAVTSVGNVLALTLTTVFTATVVALLYIDTRMRREGLDIELARAAEQAA
;
A
#
# COMPACT_ATOMS: atom_id res chain seq x y z
N MET A 1 16.05 46.91 62.15
CA MET A 1 16.42 45.49 62.12
C MET A 1 16.11 44.99 60.69
N THR A 2 16.82 45.48 59.66
CA THR A 2 18.03 44.92 59.01
C THR A 2 17.86 43.46 58.53
N GLY A 3 17.76 43.29 57.19
CA GLY A 3 17.75 41.99 56.49
C GLY A 3 19.16 41.43 56.23
N PRO A 4 19.42 40.89 55.02
CA PRO A 4 19.22 39.51 54.54
C PRO A 4 20.56 38.77 54.27
N GLN A 5 20.56 37.45 54.01
CA GLN A 5 21.67 36.78 53.27
C GLN A 5 21.40 35.30 52.90
N ASP A 6 21.61 34.99 51.62
CA ASP A 6 21.96 33.67 51.08
C ASP A 6 23.41 33.31 51.44
N ALA A 7 23.74 32.01 51.54
CA ALA A 7 25.12 31.52 51.39
C ALA A 7 25.18 30.04 50.99
N ASP A 8 25.91 29.79 49.91
CA ASP A 8 26.43 28.51 49.41
C ASP A 8 27.26 27.74 50.44
N GLN A 9 27.24 26.40 50.37
CA GLN A 9 28.41 25.57 50.72
C GLN A 9 28.65 24.45 49.69
N THR A 10 29.90 24.43 49.25
CA THR A 10 30.62 23.64 48.26
C THR A 10 30.87 22.16 48.65
N PRO A 11 31.38 21.31 47.72
CA PRO A 11 31.36 19.86 47.84
C PRO A 11 32.60 19.29 48.53
N THR A 12 32.43 18.25 49.34
CA THR A 12 33.54 17.47 49.91
C THR A 12 33.70 16.13 49.19
N TRP A 13 34.85 16.02 48.53
CA TRP A 13 35.49 14.83 47.96
C TRP A 13 35.80 13.76 49.02
N ALA A 14 35.64 12.47 48.67
CA ALA A 14 36.10 11.33 49.47
C ALA A 14 36.74 10.25 48.58
N ALA A 15 37.84 9.67 49.10
CA ALA A 15 38.89 8.93 48.40
C ALA A 15 38.54 7.48 47.99
N PRO A 16 39.30 6.87 47.05
CA PRO A 16 39.05 5.53 46.53
C PRO A 16 39.78 4.44 47.33
N GLY A 17 39.11 3.30 47.56
CA GLY A 17 39.75 2.01 47.77
C GLY A 17 39.63 1.37 49.16
N SER A 18 38.58 0.57 49.35
CA SER A 18 38.66 -0.69 50.11
C SER A 18 37.53 -1.62 49.66
N ALA A 19 37.88 -2.89 49.49
CA ALA A 19 37.23 -3.94 48.70
C ALA A 19 35.81 -4.37 49.19
N PRO A 20 35.06 -5.13 48.38
CA PRO A 20 33.60 -5.15 48.37
C PRO A 20 32.97 -6.09 49.40
N SER A 21 31.94 -5.61 50.09
CA SER A 21 30.97 -6.44 50.80
C SER A 21 30.08 -7.19 49.81
N THR A 22 30.01 -8.51 50.00
CA THR A 22 29.18 -9.48 49.30
C THR A 22 27.69 -9.10 49.26
N PRO A 23 26.99 -9.23 48.11
CA PRO A 23 25.54 -9.06 48.04
C PRO A 23 24.82 -10.32 48.56
N PRO A 24 23.58 -10.18 49.09
CA PRO A 24 22.77 -11.34 49.46
C PRO A 24 22.29 -12.08 48.20
N THR A 25 22.32 -13.41 48.27
CA THR A 25 21.88 -14.36 47.24
C THR A 25 20.42 -14.11 46.81
N PRO A 26 20.12 -13.96 45.51
CA PRO A 26 18.74 -13.96 45.03
C PRO A 26 18.12 -15.36 45.11
N ALA A 27 16.90 -15.44 45.63
CA ALA A 27 16.10 -16.66 45.65
C ALA A 27 15.82 -17.18 44.23
N ALA A 28 15.89 -18.50 44.05
CA ALA A 28 15.62 -19.18 42.79
C ALA A 28 14.14 -19.02 42.36
N PRO A 29 13.86 -18.86 41.05
CA PRO A 29 12.49 -18.81 40.55
C PRO A 29 11.81 -20.18 40.65
N THR A 30 10.63 -20.19 41.27
CA THR A 30 9.72 -21.34 41.34
C THR A 30 9.19 -21.70 39.95
N VAL A 31 9.39 -22.95 39.53
CA VAL A 31 8.87 -23.54 38.30
C VAL A 31 7.37 -23.85 38.48
N PRO A 32 6.46 -23.43 37.59
CA PRO A 32 5.06 -23.85 37.66
C PRO A 32 4.91 -25.33 37.30
N SER A 33 4.26 -26.09 38.17
CA SER A 33 3.92 -27.51 38.00
C SER A 33 2.91 -27.72 36.87
N VAL A 34 3.24 -28.63 35.96
CA VAL A 34 2.38 -29.13 34.86
C VAL A 34 1.21 -29.96 35.45
N PRO A 35 -0.06 -29.73 35.09
CA PRO A 35 -1.15 -30.62 35.50
C PRO A 35 -1.09 -31.97 34.77
N ALA A 36 -1.19 -33.05 35.55
CA ALA A 36 -1.20 -34.43 35.08
C ALA A 36 -2.46 -34.78 34.27
N VAL A 37 -2.26 -35.50 33.17
CA VAL A 37 -3.31 -36.09 32.33
C VAL A 37 -3.84 -37.37 33.00
N PRO A 38 -5.16 -37.55 33.19
CA PRO A 38 -5.71 -38.80 33.72
C PRO A 38 -5.82 -39.89 32.64
N PRO A 39 -5.70 -41.18 33.00
CA PRO A 39 -5.68 -42.28 32.04
C PRO A 39 -7.08 -42.66 31.52
N ALA A 40 -7.13 -43.08 30.25
CA ALA A 40 -8.34 -43.57 29.60
C ALA A 40 -8.67 -45.02 30.01
N ALA A 41 -9.95 -45.29 30.26
CA ALA A 41 -10.54 -46.62 30.42
C ALA A 41 -11.48 -46.94 29.23
N PRO A 42 -11.80 -48.22 28.95
CA PRO A 42 -12.14 -48.69 27.61
C PRO A 42 -13.65 -48.78 27.29
N ALA A 43 -13.89 -48.96 25.99
CA ALA A 43 -15.10 -49.20 25.19
C ALA A 43 -16.40 -49.69 25.86
N ALA A 44 -17.52 -49.16 25.35
CA ALA A 44 -18.83 -49.82 25.35
C ALA A 44 -19.65 -49.44 24.11
N ASP A 45 -20.30 -50.45 23.53
CA ASP A 45 -21.10 -50.49 22.31
C ASP A 45 -22.46 -49.76 22.38
N GLY A 46 -23.00 -49.39 21.21
CA GLY A 46 -24.43 -49.58 20.93
C GLY A 46 -25.23 -48.47 20.23
N TRP A 47 -25.59 -48.73 18.96
CA TRP A 47 -26.88 -48.49 18.23
C TRP A 47 -27.59 -47.11 18.36
N GLY A 48 -27.76 -46.30 17.30
CA GLY A 48 -28.78 -46.43 16.24
C GLY A 48 -29.36 -45.05 15.81
N PRO A 49 -30.13 -44.91 14.69
CA PRO A 49 -29.87 -43.90 13.64
C PRO A 49 -31.02 -42.90 13.29
N ALA A 50 -30.72 -41.91 12.41
CA ALA A 50 -31.50 -41.40 11.24
C ALA A 50 -31.30 -39.86 10.99
N PRO A 51 -31.73 -39.27 9.85
CA PRO A 51 -31.09 -39.38 8.53
C PRO A 51 -30.89 -38.03 7.79
N GLY A 52 -29.96 -37.99 6.82
CA GLY A 52 -30.06 -37.08 5.66
C GLY A 52 -28.82 -36.27 5.30
N ALA A 53 -27.96 -36.81 4.41
CA ALA A 53 -27.32 -36.10 3.29
C ALA A 53 -26.37 -37.05 2.53
N GLN A 54 -26.51 -37.08 1.20
CA GLN A 54 -25.88 -38.00 0.24
C GLN A 54 -24.33 -37.88 0.16
N PRO A 55 -23.61 -38.99 -0.02
CA PRO A 55 -22.24 -38.99 -0.56
C PRO A 55 -22.20 -39.29 -2.09
N PRO A 56 -21.17 -38.79 -2.82
CA PRO A 56 -21.00 -39.05 -4.25
C PRO A 56 -20.37 -40.43 -4.56
N ALA A 57 -20.63 -40.90 -5.78
CA ALA A 57 -20.48 -42.27 -6.26
C ALA A 57 -19.03 -42.78 -6.49
N PRO A 58 -18.79 -44.11 -6.38
CA PRO A 58 -17.53 -44.78 -6.75
C PRO A 58 -17.51 -45.30 -8.21
N TYR A 59 -16.31 -45.39 -8.80
CA TYR A 59 -16.04 -46.02 -10.09
C TYR A 59 -16.24 -47.56 -10.06
N PRO A 60 -16.69 -48.20 -11.15
CA PRO A 60 -16.96 -49.65 -11.20
C PRO A 60 -15.75 -50.54 -11.59
N PRO A 61 -15.83 -51.88 -11.37
CA PRO A 61 -14.73 -52.85 -11.39
C PRO A 61 -14.80 -53.92 -12.51
N ALA A 62 -13.80 -54.81 -12.53
CA ALA A 62 -13.74 -56.21 -13.06
C ALA A 62 -12.52 -56.44 -14.00
N GLY A 63 -11.77 -57.55 -13.95
CA GLY A 63 -12.05 -58.83 -13.27
C GLY A 63 -10.87 -59.83 -13.25
N GLN A 64 -11.18 -60.98 -12.67
CA GLN A 64 -10.45 -62.26 -12.54
C GLN A 64 -11.30 -63.36 -13.23
N PRO A 65 -10.98 -64.69 -13.22
CA PRO A 65 -9.70 -65.44 -13.36
C PRO A 65 -9.82 -66.69 -14.29
N ALA A 66 -8.75 -67.54 -14.30
CA ALA A 66 -8.69 -69.02 -14.51
C ALA A 66 -7.89 -69.51 -15.76
N PRO A 67 -7.42 -70.79 -15.82
CA PRO A 67 -6.92 -71.72 -14.79
C PRO A 67 -5.55 -72.36 -15.14
N GLY A 68 -4.91 -73.05 -14.17
CA GLY A 68 -3.55 -73.59 -14.29
C GLY A 68 -3.38 -74.93 -15.03
N TYR A 69 -2.12 -75.31 -15.26
CA TYR A 69 -1.68 -76.68 -15.61
C TYR A 69 -0.17 -76.88 -15.31
N GLY A 70 0.17 -78.00 -14.65
CA GLY A 70 1.31 -78.87 -14.98
C GLY A 70 2.73 -78.51 -14.51
N THR A 71 3.24 -79.25 -13.52
CA THR A 71 4.67 -79.38 -13.16
C THR A 71 5.42 -80.35 -14.08
N PRO A 72 6.69 -80.07 -14.44
CA PRO A 72 7.70 -81.09 -14.76
C PRO A 72 8.88 -81.13 -13.74
N PRO A 73 9.53 -82.29 -13.52
CA PRO A 73 10.54 -82.46 -12.48
C PRO A 73 12.00 -82.27 -12.95
N GLY A 74 12.83 -81.72 -12.05
CA GLY A 74 14.25 -82.08 -11.86
C GLY A 74 15.30 -81.48 -12.82
N TYR A 75 16.31 -80.80 -12.26
CA TYR A 75 17.75 -81.12 -12.40
C TYR A 75 18.57 -80.24 -11.41
N GLY A 76 19.64 -80.80 -10.82
CA GLY A 76 20.43 -80.22 -9.73
C GLY A 76 21.31 -79.01 -10.10
N PRO A 77 22.00 -78.39 -9.10
CA PRO A 77 22.70 -77.12 -9.30
C PRO A 77 24.09 -77.31 -9.93
N PRO A 78 24.48 -76.51 -10.94
CA PRO A 78 25.88 -76.35 -11.30
C PRO A 78 26.59 -75.26 -10.46
N PRO A 79 27.92 -75.35 -10.24
CA PRO A 79 28.67 -74.55 -9.27
C PRO A 79 28.98 -73.13 -9.74
N GLY A 80 29.17 -72.24 -8.78
CA GLY A 80 29.28 -70.79 -8.98
C GLY A 80 30.50 -70.27 -9.73
N TYR A 81 30.39 -68.99 -10.11
CA TYR A 81 31.46 -68.10 -10.54
C TYR A 81 31.33 -66.77 -9.77
N GLY A 82 32.44 -66.31 -9.18
CA GLY A 82 32.52 -65.08 -8.38
C GLY A 82 32.39 -63.79 -9.20
N PRO A 83 32.24 -62.62 -8.54
CA PRO A 83 32.05 -61.34 -9.22
C PRO A 83 33.36 -60.82 -9.84
N PRO A 84 33.33 -60.22 -11.05
CA PRO A 84 34.49 -59.50 -11.60
C PRO A 84 34.66 -58.11 -10.94
N PRO A 85 35.89 -57.61 -10.73
CA PRO A 85 36.12 -56.34 -10.06
C PRO A 85 36.03 -55.11 -11.00
N GLY A 86 35.28 -54.11 -10.54
CA GLY A 86 35.45 -52.66 -10.65
C GLY A 86 36.01 -52.00 -11.92
N TYR A 87 35.21 -51.10 -12.50
CA TYR A 87 35.68 -49.90 -13.21
C TYR A 87 34.94 -48.66 -12.67
N GLY A 88 35.67 -47.70 -12.12
CA GLY A 88 35.10 -46.42 -11.66
C GLY A 88 34.81 -45.47 -12.82
N PRO A 89 33.79 -44.59 -12.73
CA PRO A 89 33.55 -43.58 -13.74
C PRO A 89 34.58 -42.43 -13.65
N PRO A 90 35.03 -41.85 -14.77
CA PRO A 90 36.01 -40.76 -14.79
C PRO A 90 35.41 -39.42 -14.32
N PRO A 91 36.23 -38.48 -13.80
CA PRO A 91 35.74 -37.18 -13.32
C PRO A 91 35.34 -36.28 -14.49
N GLY A 92 34.05 -35.97 -14.60
CA GLY A 92 33.54 -35.00 -15.57
C GLY A 92 33.82 -33.57 -15.12
N TYR A 93 34.66 -32.86 -15.89
CA TYR A 93 34.83 -31.42 -15.81
C TYR A 93 33.51 -30.72 -16.18
N GLY A 94 32.90 -30.03 -15.21
CA GLY A 94 31.67 -29.27 -15.40
C GLY A 94 31.88 -28.03 -16.25
N THR A 95 31.50 -28.09 -17.52
CA THR A 95 31.31 -26.93 -18.39
C THR A 95 30.01 -26.22 -18.01
N THR A 96 30.09 -25.03 -17.43
CA THR A 96 28.94 -24.15 -17.23
C THR A 96 28.55 -23.49 -18.55
N ALA A 97 27.67 -24.14 -19.32
CA ALA A 97 26.86 -23.49 -20.34
C ALA A 97 25.56 -22.96 -19.70
N PRO A 98 25.05 -21.77 -20.07
CA PRO A 98 23.78 -21.28 -19.56
C PRO A 98 22.64 -22.08 -20.19
N GLY A 99 22.24 -23.16 -19.52
CA GLY A 99 21.09 -23.97 -19.91
C GLY A 99 19.79 -23.23 -19.62
N TYR A 100 19.05 -22.92 -20.68
CA TYR A 100 17.63 -22.55 -20.62
C TYR A 100 16.84 -23.80 -20.21
N GLY A 101 16.90 -24.16 -18.92
CA GLY A 101 16.15 -25.27 -18.35
C GLY A 101 14.68 -24.87 -18.14
N PRO A 102 13.73 -25.83 -18.26
CA PRO A 102 12.32 -25.57 -17.96
C PRO A 102 12.20 -25.01 -16.54
N ALA A 103 11.43 -23.93 -16.38
CA ALA A 103 11.29 -23.20 -15.12
C ALA A 103 11.06 -24.17 -13.96
N GLY A 104 12.11 -24.39 -13.17
CA GLY A 104 12.09 -25.32 -12.04
C GLY A 104 10.95 -24.94 -11.11
N TRP A 105 10.10 -25.93 -10.79
CA TRP A 105 9.06 -25.78 -9.79
C TRP A 105 9.71 -25.32 -8.48
N GLN A 106 9.45 -24.07 -8.10
CA GLN A 106 9.84 -23.56 -6.80
C GLN A 106 8.77 -23.96 -5.79
N PRO A 107 9.13 -24.61 -4.65
CA PRO A 107 8.17 -24.94 -3.63
C PRO A 107 7.41 -23.67 -3.17
N PRO A 108 6.10 -23.77 -2.87
CA PRO A 108 5.33 -22.62 -2.40
C PRO A 108 5.99 -22.04 -1.16
N ALA A 109 6.46 -20.79 -1.25
CA ALA A 109 6.98 -20.08 -0.09
C ALA A 109 5.92 -20.07 1.01
N ALA A 110 6.33 -20.27 2.27
CA ALA A 110 5.42 -20.19 3.41
C ALA A 110 4.63 -18.86 3.34
N ARG A 111 3.30 -18.94 3.44
CA ARG A 111 2.37 -17.80 3.44
C ARG A 111 1.67 -17.74 4.80
N PRO A 112 2.32 -17.23 5.86
CA PRO A 112 1.64 -17.05 7.13
C PRO A 112 0.47 -16.07 7.03
N GLY A 113 0.52 -15.13 6.07
CA GLY A 113 -0.52 -14.11 5.84
C GLY A 113 -0.93 -13.95 4.37
N ILE A 114 -1.32 -12.73 3.97
CA ILE A 114 -1.95 -12.45 2.66
C ILE A 114 -1.00 -12.46 1.43
N ILE A 115 0.32 -12.49 1.65
CA ILE A 115 1.36 -12.47 0.60
C ILE A 115 2.49 -13.45 0.92
N PRO A 116 3.25 -13.93 -0.07
CA PRO A 116 4.43 -14.76 0.18
C PRO A 116 5.56 -13.95 0.85
N LEU A 117 6.39 -14.62 1.65
CA LEU A 117 7.56 -14.03 2.33
C LEU A 117 8.78 -13.92 1.39
N ARG A 118 8.60 -13.31 0.23
CA ARG A 118 9.66 -13.06 -0.76
C ARG A 118 9.36 -11.78 -1.54
N PRO A 119 10.35 -11.20 -2.23
CA PRO A 119 10.11 -10.11 -3.18
C PRO A 119 8.94 -10.41 -4.12
N LEU A 120 7.98 -9.50 -4.18
CA LEU A 120 6.68 -9.70 -4.84
C LEU A 120 6.76 -9.42 -6.34
N ASN A 121 6.06 -10.22 -7.12
CA ASN A 121 5.77 -9.94 -8.52
C ASN A 121 4.52 -9.04 -8.65
N LEU A 122 4.35 -8.43 -9.83
CA LEU A 122 3.22 -7.50 -10.08
C LEU A 122 1.86 -8.16 -9.79
N GLY A 123 1.63 -9.38 -10.27
CA GLY A 123 0.38 -10.11 -10.01
C GLY A 123 0.14 -10.37 -8.53
N GLU A 124 1.19 -10.71 -7.77
CA GLU A 124 1.12 -10.95 -6.32
C GLU A 124 0.81 -9.65 -5.55
N ILE A 125 1.26 -8.49 -6.05
CA ILE A 125 0.93 -7.18 -5.47
C ILE A 125 -0.55 -6.86 -5.67
N LEU A 126 -1.06 -7.01 -6.91
CA LEU A 126 -2.47 -6.71 -7.22
C LEU A 126 -3.43 -7.67 -6.51
N ASP A 127 -3.13 -8.96 -6.52
CA ASP A 127 -3.91 -9.99 -5.85
C ASP A 127 -3.81 -9.85 -4.31
N GLY A 128 -2.62 -9.53 -3.80
CA GLY A 128 -2.39 -9.17 -2.41
C GLY A 128 -3.21 -7.94 -1.96
N ALA A 129 -3.37 -6.94 -2.83
CA ALA A 129 -4.17 -5.75 -2.55
C ALA A 129 -5.65 -6.11 -2.33
N PHE A 130 -6.23 -6.97 -3.18
CA PHE A 130 -7.61 -7.46 -2.99
C PHE A 130 -7.75 -8.32 -1.72
N ARG A 131 -6.78 -9.19 -1.42
CA ARG A 131 -6.78 -9.96 -0.17
C ARG A 131 -6.70 -9.06 1.06
N ALA A 132 -5.89 -8.00 1.02
CA ALA A 132 -5.78 -7.03 2.11
C ALA A 132 -7.13 -6.32 2.38
N VAL A 133 -7.84 -5.93 1.32
CA VAL A 133 -9.17 -5.31 1.44
C VAL A 133 -10.17 -6.30 2.03
N ARG A 134 -10.19 -7.55 1.57
CA ARG A 134 -11.09 -8.61 2.05
C ARG A 134 -10.81 -9.06 3.48
N ALA A 135 -9.57 -8.93 3.96
CA ALA A 135 -9.20 -9.32 5.31
C ALA A 135 -9.85 -8.42 6.38
N ASN A 136 -10.03 -7.12 6.12
CA ASN A 136 -10.60 -6.17 7.09
C ASN A 136 -11.45 -5.06 6.41
N PRO A 137 -12.53 -5.41 5.68
CA PRO A 137 -13.26 -4.45 4.83
C PRO A 137 -13.88 -3.30 5.64
N ALA A 138 -14.42 -3.57 6.83
CA ALA A 138 -15.01 -2.54 7.68
C ALA A 138 -14.00 -1.46 8.10
N VAL A 139 -12.75 -1.86 8.39
CA VAL A 139 -11.68 -0.92 8.75
C VAL A 139 -11.19 -0.16 7.53
N MET A 140 -11.04 -0.85 6.39
CA MET A 140 -10.56 -0.24 5.15
C MET A 140 -11.58 0.75 4.57
N PHE A 141 -12.86 0.40 4.54
CA PHE A 141 -13.91 1.23 3.95
C PHE A 141 -14.54 2.21 4.93
N GLY A 142 -14.76 1.83 6.19
CA GLY A 142 -15.48 2.68 7.15
C GLY A 142 -14.76 4.00 7.43
N LEU A 143 -13.48 3.92 7.83
CA LEU A 143 -12.69 5.14 8.07
C LEU A 143 -12.42 5.90 6.77
N SER A 144 -12.10 5.19 5.68
CA SER A 144 -11.83 5.83 4.39
C SER A 144 -13.02 6.60 3.88
N PHE A 145 -14.23 6.02 3.95
CA PHE A 145 -15.45 6.68 3.55
C PHE A 145 -15.69 7.94 4.38
N ALA A 146 -15.54 7.88 5.71
CA ALA A 146 -15.74 9.05 6.58
C ALA A 146 -14.76 10.19 6.25
N VAL A 147 -13.47 9.88 6.10
CA VAL A 147 -12.44 10.88 5.80
C VAL A 147 -12.60 11.43 4.38
N VAL A 148 -12.88 10.57 3.39
CA VAL A 148 -13.14 11.00 2.00
C VAL A 148 -14.40 11.85 1.94
N ALA A 149 -15.48 11.48 2.63
CA ALA A 149 -16.71 12.25 2.67
C ALA A 149 -16.47 13.67 3.19
N VAL A 150 -15.79 13.80 4.33
CA VAL A 150 -15.43 15.11 4.90
C VAL A 150 -14.53 15.88 3.94
N ALA A 151 -13.54 15.24 3.33
CA ALA A 151 -12.62 15.90 2.41
C ALA A 151 -13.30 16.38 1.12
N VAL A 152 -14.21 15.58 0.54
CA VAL A 152 -14.98 15.94 -0.66
C VAL A 152 -15.94 17.08 -0.35
N LEU A 153 -16.63 17.04 0.79
CA LEU A 153 -17.51 18.13 1.22
C LEU A 153 -16.73 19.42 1.43
N LEU A 154 -15.61 19.36 2.14
CA LEU A 154 -14.74 20.51 2.37
C LEU A 154 -14.19 21.06 1.04
N GLN A 155 -13.74 20.18 0.14
CA GLN A 155 -13.30 20.59 -1.19
C GLN A 155 -14.43 21.23 -1.97
N GLY A 156 -15.65 20.68 -1.96
CA GLY A 156 -16.81 21.23 -2.67
C GLY A 156 -17.14 22.65 -2.20
N VAL A 157 -17.21 22.87 -0.88
CA VAL A 157 -17.44 24.20 -0.29
C VAL A 157 -16.33 25.17 -0.66
N LEU A 158 -15.07 24.74 -0.57
CA LEU A 158 -13.93 25.58 -0.89
C LEU A 158 -13.89 25.93 -2.38
N THR A 159 -14.15 24.97 -3.27
CA THR A 159 -14.19 25.19 -4.72
C THR A 159 -15.32 26.13 -5.09
N TRP A 160 -16.49 26.00 -4.46
CA TRP A 160 -17.61 26.92 -4.68
C TRP A 160 -17.26 28.35 -4.27
N TYR A 161 -16.70 28.53 -3.07
CA TYR A 161 -16.31 29.85 -2.56
C TYR A 161 -15.15 30.48 -3.35
N VAL A 162 -14.04 29.74 -3.50
CA VAL A 162 -12.83 30.21 -4.19
C VAL A 162 -13.10 30.39 -5.69
N GLY A 163 -13.88 29.51 -6.31
CA GLY A 163 -14.26 29.62 -7.71
C GLY A 163 -15.06 30.89 -8.00
N GLY A 164 -15.99 31.27 -7.13
CA GLY A 164 -16.72 32.54 -7.26
C GLY A 164 -15.81 33.77 -7.18
N LEU A 165 -14.83 33.76 -6.26
CA LEU A 165 -13.85 34.85 -6.14
C LEU A 165 -12.93 34.93 -7.35
N LEU A 166 -12.37 33.80 -7.79
CA LEU A 166 -11.42 33.77 -8.91
C LEU A 166 -12.10 34.04 -10.25
N ALA A 167 -13.37 33.68 -10.43
CA ALA A 167 -14.11 34.00 -11.64
C ALA A 167 -14.17 35.53 -11.88
N GLN A 168 -14.31 36.32 -10.80
CA GLN A 168 -14.31 37.79 -10.88
C GLN A 168 -12.93 38.34 -11.29
N GLU A 169 -11.86 37.76 -10.76
CA GLU A 169 -10.49 38.15 -11.12
C GLU A 169 -10.12 37.71 -12.54
N TRP A 170 -10.57 36.53 -12.98
CA TRP A 170 -10.36 36.09 -14.36
C TRP A 170 -11.18 36.92 -15.35
N SER A 171 -12.40 37.35 -15.00
CA SER A 171 -13.17 38.25 -15.87
C SER A 171 -12.47 39.60 -16.05
N SER A 172 -11.86 40.16 -15.00
CA SER A 172 -11.15 41.44 -15.12
C SER A 172 -9.87 41.33 -15.95
N VAL A 173 -9.18 40.19 -15.89
CA VAL A 173 -8.01 39.89 -16.73
C VAL A 173 -8.44 39.65 -18.18
N LEU A 174 -9.51 38.91 -18.43
CA LEU A 174 -9.94 38.53 -19.79
C LEU A 174 -10.73 39.62 -20.52
N ASP A 175 -11.25 40.63 -19.83
CA ASP A 175 -11.84 41.84 -20.41
C ASP A 175 -10.80 42.76 -21.08
N ASP A 176 -9.51 42.39 -21.06
CA ASP A 176 -8.47 43.07 -21.84
C ASP A 176 -8.77 42.98 -23.35
N PRO A 177 -8.84 44.11 -24.09
CA PRO A 177 -9.13 44.12 -25.53
C PRO A 177 -8.25 43.19 -26.36
N VAL A 178 -7.01 42.95 -25.93
CA VAL A 178 -6.08 42.03 -26.59
C VAL A 178 -6.51 40.56 -26.43
N LEU A 179 -7.13 40.21 -25.31
CA LEU A 179 -7.58 38.85 -24.99
C LEU A 179 -9.00 38.57 -25.51
N VAL A 180 -9.86 39.59 -25.57
CA VAL A 180 -11.21 39.48 -26.17
C VAL A 180 -11.12 39.19 -27.68
N ASP A 181 -10.24 39.89 -28.40
CA ASP A 181 -10.03 39.67 -29.85
C ASP A 181 -9.43 38.28 -30.16
N SER A 182 -8.86 37.61 -29.16
CA SER A 182 -8.34 36.24 -29.28
C SER A 182 -9.40 35.13 -29.13
N GLY A 183 -10.66 35.49 -28.83
CA GLY A 183 -11.79 34.55 -28.68
C GLY A 183 -11.79 33.74 -27.38
N LEU A 184 -10.95 34.10 -26.40
CA LEU A 184 -10.86 33.42 -25.09
C LEU A 184 -11.86 33.95 -24.06
N ALA A 185 -12.49 35.10 -24.30
CA ALA A 185 -13.28 35.81 -23.30
C ALA A 185 -14.67 35.22 -23.05
N ASP A 186 -15.37 34.73 -24.09
CA ASP A 186 -16.82 34.44 -24.00
C ASP A 186 -17.18 33.28 -23.05
N ASP A 187 -16.32 32.25 -22.92
CA ASP A 187 -16.50 31.10 -21.99
C ASP A 187 -15.25 30.81 -21.14
N GLY A 188 -14.16 31.58 -21.32
CA GLY A 188 -12.86 31.29 -20.69
C GLY A 188 -12.79 31.71 -19.23
N ALA A 189 -13.45 32.79 -18.81
CA ALA A 189 -13.32 33.32 -17.45
C ALA A 189 -13.89 32.37 -16.39
N SER A 190 -15.09 31.84 -16.64
CA SER A 190 -15.75 30.88 -15.75
C SER A 190 -15.01 29.55 -15.74
N SER A 191 -14.52 29.09 -16.89
CA SER A 191 -13.75 27.85 -17.04
C SER A 191 -12.37 27.92 -16.38
N LEU A 192 -11.66 29.04 -16.53
CA LEU A 192 -10.37 29.30 -15.89
C LEU A 192 -10.55 29.55 -14.39
N GLY A 193 -11.62 30.24 -13.98
CA GLY A 193 -12.02 30.39 -12.58
C GLY A 193 -12.26 29.03 -11.91
N ALA A 194 -13.03 28.15 -12.55
CA ALA A 194 -13.28 26.80 -12.06
C ALA A 194 -12.00 25.94 -12.05
N SER A 195 -11.19 26.00 -13.11
CA SER A 195 -9.94 25.23 -13.21
C SER A 195 -8.89 25.69 -12.19
N SER A 196 -8.74 27.00 -11.99
CA SER A 196 -7.82 27.58 -11.00
C SER A 196 -8.30 27.30 -9.58
N ALA A 197 -9.60 27.39 -9.31
CA ALA A 197 -10.18 26.97 -8.04
C ALA A 197 -9.91 25.48 -7.79
N MET A 198 -10.14 24.60 -8.78
CA MET A 198 -9.85 23.17 -8.65
C MET A 198 -8.37 22.92 -8.34
N LEU A 199 -7.45 23.63 -8.98
CA LEU A 199 -6.01 23.52 -8.69
C LEU A 199 -5.65 23.99 -7.27
N LEU A 200 -6.27 25.06 -6.78
CA LEU A 200 -6.03 25.62 -5.45
C LEU A 200 -6.69 24.79 -4.34
N THR A 201 -7.80 24.12 -4.63
CA THR A 201 -8.48 23.23 -3.69
C THR A 201 -8.01 21.78 -3.77
N GLN A 202 -7.33 21.38 -4.85
CA GLN A 202 -6.74 20.04 -5.05
C GLN A 202 -5.91 19.55 -3.85
N PRO A 203 -5.09 20.39 -3.19
CA PRO A 203 -4.33 19.95 -2.04
C PRO A 203 -5.23 19.37 -0.97
N VAL A 204 -6.41 19.93 -0.71
CA VAL A 204 -7.31 19.46 0.37
C VAL A 204 -7.63 17.98 0.24
N THR A 205 -8.01 17.50 -0.95
CA THR A 205 -8.26 16.08 -1.17
C THR A 205 -6.99 15.26 -1.35
N ALA A 206 -5.92 15.83 -1.89
CA ALA A 206 -4.61 15.18 -1.89
C ALA A 206 -4.08 14.92 -0.46
N LEU A 207 -4.36 15.82 0.50
CA LEU A 207 -4.03 15.65 1.91
C LEU A 207 -4.80 14.48 2.51
N ALA A 208 -6.13 14.50 2.35
CA ALA A 208 -7.00 13.46 2.89
C ALA A 208 -6.61 12.07 2.35
N THR A 209 -6.39 11.96 1.04
CA THR A 209 -5.97 10.71 0.40
C THR A 209 -4.60 10.25 0.88
N THR A 210 -3.61 11.15 1.00
CA THR A 210 -2.26 10.78 1.48
C THR A 210 -2.28 10.33 2.95
N ILE A 211 -3.07 11.01 3.81
CA ILE A 211 -3.28 10.60 5.21
C ILE A 211 -3.92 9.22 5.27
N LEU A 212 -4.98 9.00 4.48
CA LEU A 212 -5.66 7.71 4.38
C LEU A 212 -4.71 6.61 3.92
N VAL A 213 -3.91 6.86 2.89
CA VAL A 213 -2.88 5.91 2.44
C VAL A 213 -1.98 5.52 3.61
N GLY A 214 -1.44 6.49 4.35
CA GLY A 214 -0.63 6.24 5.55
C GLY A 214 -1.35 5.38 6.61
N LEU A 215 -2.60 5.70 6.93
CA LEU A 215 -3.40 4.97 7.92
C LEU A 215 -3.72 3.53 7.46
N LEU A 216 -4.11 3.35 6.21
CA LEU A 216 -4.45 2.07 5.63
C LEU A 216 -3.23 1.15 5.52
N ILE A 217 -2.04 1.70 5.25
CA ILE A 217 -0.79 0.93 5.23
C ILE A 217 -0.54 0.18 6.55
N VAL A 218 -0.89 0.77 7.70
CA VAL A 218 -0.75 0.08 9.00
C VAL A 218 -1.67 -1.13 9.08
N SER A 219 -2.89 -1.01 8.55
CA SER A 219 -3.86 -2.10 8.49
C SER A 219 -3.38 -3.24 7.57
N VAL A 220 -2.81 -2.88 6.41
CA VAL A 220 -2.23 -3.85 5.46
C VAL A 220 -1.02 -4.55 6.08
N SER A 221 -0.09 -3.80 6.69
CA SER A 221 1.10 -4.37 7.32
C SER A 221 0.76 -5.39 8.42
N ARG A 222 -0.28 -5.15 9.22
CA ARG A 222 -0.77 -6.12 10.21
C ARG A 222 -1.39 -7.35 9.55
N SER A 223 -2.14 -7.17 8.47
CA SER A 223 -2.77 -8.26 7.69
C SER A 223 -1.73 -9.17 7.03
N VAL A 224 -0.58 -8.63 6.63
CA VAL A 224 0.56 -9.41 6.10
C VAL A 224 1.12 -10.39 7.13
N ILE A 225 1.04 -10.08 8.42
CA ILE A 225 1.53 -10.93 9.52
C ILE A 225 0.36 -11.65 10.21
N ALA A 226 -0.76 -11.86 9.49
CA ALA A 226 -1.97 -12.52 9.99
C ALA A 226 -2.58 -11.93 11.28
N ARG A 227 -2.34 -10.65 11.57
CA ARG A 227 -2.93 -9.95 12.71
C ARG A 227 -4.05 -9.00 12.28
N LYS A 228 -5.10 -8.91 13.10
CA LYS A 228 -6.20 -7.95 12.89
C LYS A 228 -5.76 -6.52 13.21
N ALA A 229 -6.23 -5.56 12.43
CA ALA A 229 -5.89 -4.15 12.59
C ALA A 229 -6.88 -3.42 13.50
N THR A 230 -6.38 -2.67 14.48
CA THR A 230 -7.19 -1.80 15.34
C THR A 230 -6.82 -0.33 15.08
N MET A 231 -7.63 0.35 14.29
CA MET A 231 -7.36 1.70 13.76
C MET A 231 -7.25 2.78 14.87
N SER A 232 -7.95 2.58 15.98
CA SER A 232 -7.92 3.49 17.15
C SER A 232 -6.52 3.65 17.76
N GLN A 233 -5.69 2.60 17.71
CA GLN A 233 -4.32 2.67 18.23
C GLN A 233 -3.40 3.52 17.33
N VAL A 234 -3.66 3.49 16.01
CA VAL A 234 -2.86 4.24 15.03
C VAL A 234 -3.12 5.74 15.16
N LEU A 235 -4.39 6.13 15.29
CA LEU A 235 -4.80 7.52 15.47
C LEU A 235 -4.20 8.15 16.75
N ARG A 236 -4.06 7.36 17.82
CA ARG A 236 -3.45 7.80 19.09
C ARG A 236 -1.93 7.89 19.07
N SER A 237 -1.25 7.32 18.07
CA SER A 237 0.22 7.24 18.05
C SER A 237 0.94 8.58 17.78
N GLY A 238 0.22 9.67 17.50
CA GLY A 238 0.78 10.97 17.13
C GLY A 238 1.48 11.00 15.75
N ARG A 239 1.73 9.84 15.15
CA ARG A 239 2.41 9.69 13.85
C ARG A 239 1.59 10.20 12.68
N VAL A 240 0.27 10.20 12.83
CA VAL A 240 -0.64 10.79 11.86
C VAL A 240 -0.24 12.23 11.55
N TRP A 241 0.20 13.00 12.56
CA TRP A 241 0.65 14.38 12.37
C TRP A 241 1.91 14.52 11.52
N HIS A 242 2.81 13.53 11.55
CA HIS A 242 3.96 13.53 10.66
C HIS A 242 3.52 13.30 9.21
N VAL A 243 2.57 12.39 8.98
CA VAL A 243 2.01 12.19 7.64
C VAL A 243 1.22 13.42 7.19
N VAL A 244 0.40 14.01 8.06
CA VAL A 244 -0.32 15.26 7.79
C VAL A 244 0.65 16.38 7.40
N GLY A 245 1.71 16.60 8.19
CA GLY A 245 2.73 17.61 7.92
C GLY A 245 3.48 17.36 6.61
N PHE A 246 3.82 16.11 6.31
CA PHE A 246 4.41 15.73 5.03
C PHE A 246 3.46 15.99 3.86
N SER A 247 2.21 15.56 3.97
CA SER A 247 1.19 15.77 2.95
C SER A 247 0.97 17.26 2.70
N LEU A 248 0.92 18.08 3.77
CA LEU A 248 0.77 19.54 3.67
C LEU A 248 1.94 20.16 2.93
N LEU A 249 3.17 19.81 3.32
CA LEU A 249 4.37 20.28 2.65
C LEU A 249 4.39 19.87 1.17
N GLN A 250 4.02 18.63 0.88
CA GLN A 250 3.94 18.10 -0.49
C GLN A 250 2.90 18.85 -1.32
N GLY A 251 1.70 19.07 -0.77
CA GLY A 251 0.62 19.80 -1.43
C GLY A 251 1.00 21.24 -1.71
N VAL A 252 1.50 21.97 -0.70
CA VAL A 252 1.97 23.35 -0.84
C VAL A 252 3.07 23.45 -1.89
N ALA A 253 4.07 22.57 -1.87
CA ALA A 253 5.14 22.59 -2.86
C ALA A 253 4.63 22.41 -4.29
N VAL A 254 3.73 21.45 -4.52
CA VAL A 254 3.15 21.20 -5.85
C VAL A 254 2.29 22.39 -6.31
N THR A 255 1.45 22.94 -5.43
CA THR A 255 0.60 24.09 -5.74
C THR A 255 1.42 25.34 -6.03
N LEU A 256 2.49 25.61 -5.27
CA LEU A 256 3.36 26.74 -5.54
C LEU A 256 4.05 26.64 -6.90
N VAL A 257 4.55 25.45 -7.25
CA VAL A 257 5.16 25.23 -8.58
C VAL A 257 4.13 25.42 -9.69
N ALA A 258 2.91 24.90 -9.53
CA ALA A 258 1.83 25.09 -10.48
C ALA A 258 1.43 26.57 -10.61
N ALA A 259 1.26 27.27 -9.49
CA ALA A 259 0.91 28.69 -9.46
C ALA A 259 1.97 29.57 -10.15
N VAL A 260 3.25 29.29 -9.92
CA VAL A 260 4.35 29.99 -10.60
C VAL A 260 4.31 29.74 -12.11
N ALA A 261 4.10 28.49 -12.56
CA ALA A 261 4.00 28.18 -13.98
C ALA A 261 2.80 28.89 -14.64
N ILE A 262 1.64 28.90 -13.98
CA ILE A 262 0.45 29.60 -14.45
C ILE A 262 0.69 31.12 -14.50
N GLY A 263 1.28 31.69 -13.45
CA GLY A 263 1.60 33.12 -13.39
C GLY A 263 2.54 33.56 -14.51
N ILE A 264 3.56 32.75 -14.84
CA ILE A 264 4.44 33.01 -15.99
C ILE A 264 3.64 32.94 -17.31
N GLY A 265 2.75 31.95 -17.46
CA GLY A 265 1.89 31.83 -18.64
C GLY A 265 0.99 33.05 -18.86
N VAL A 266 0.39 33.57 -17.78
CA VAL A 266 -0.41 34.81 -17.82
C VAL A 266 0.44 36.01 -18.22
N LEU A 267 1.64 36.17 -17.65
CA LEU A 267 2.56 37.25 -18.02
C LEU A 267 2.93 37.20 -19.52
N ILE A 268 3.20 36.02 -20.06
CA ILE A 268 3.48 35.83 -21.49
C ILE A 268 2.27 36.24 -22.34
N ALA A 269 1.06 35.87 -21.91
CA ALA A 269 -0.17 36.22 -22.61
C ALA A 269 -0.41 37.73 -22.71
N THR A 270 0.00 38.51 -21.71
CA THR A 270 -0.14 39.98 -21.74
C THR A 270 0.83 40.69 -22.71
N GLN A 271 1.94 40.05 -23.10
CA GLN A 271 3.04 40.70 -23.80
C GLN A 271 3.31 40.17 -25.22
N THR A 272 2.67 39.07 -25.62
CA THR A 272 3.03 38.33 -26.84
C THR A 272 1.82 37.77 -27.58
N SER A 273 2.04 37.23 -28.79
CA SER A 273 0.99 36.58 -29.56
C SER A 273 0.61 35.19 -29.00
N TRP A 274 -0.62 34.75 -29.32
CA TRP A 274 -1.19 33.50 -28.83
C TRP A 274 -0.31 32.25 -29.09
N GLY A 275 0.46 32.25 -30.18
CA GLY A 275 1.34 31.14 -30.54
C GLY A 275 2.42 30.88 -29.47
N TRP A 276 2.93 31.93 -28.83
CA TRP A 276 3.90 31.80 -27.73
C TRP A 276 3.24 31.32 -26.45
N VAL A 277 2.01 31.75 -26.17
CA VAL A 277 1.23 31.28 -25.02
C VAL A 277 0.97 29.78 -25.13
N LEU A 278 0.51 29.31 -26.30
CA LEU A 278 0.29 27.88 -26.52
C LEU A 278 1.60 27.08 -26.42
N ALA A 279 2.68 27.56 -27.05
CA ALA A 279 3.98 26.91 -26.98
C ALA A 279 4.48 26.78 -25.53
N TYR A 280 4.36 27.85 -24.73
CA TYR A 280 4.68 27.83 -23.31
C TYR A 280 3.80 26.85 -22.55
N ALA A 281 2.47 26.90 -22.72
CA ALA A 281 1.53 26.04 -22.02
C ALA A 281 1.81 24.55 -22.27
N LEU A 282 2.12 24.18 -23.51
CA LEU A 282 2.49 22.80 -23.86
C LEU A 282 3.80 22.36 -23.20
N LEU A 283 4.85 23.19 -23.27
CA LEU A 283 6.15 22.87 -22.70
C LEU A 283 6.14 22.86 -21.17
N ALA A 284 5.56 23.88 -20.54
CA ALA A 284 5.42 23.98 -19.10
C ALA A 284 4.51 22.88 -18.56
N GLY A 285 3.41 22.58 -19.24
CA GLY A 285 2.50 21.48 -18.92
C GLY A 285 3.22 20.12 -18.96
N LEU A 286 3.96 19.83 -20.02
CA LEU A 286 4.75 18.60 -20.13
C LEU A 286 5.82 18.52 -19.03
N ALA A 287 6.56 19.60 -18.80
CA ALA A 287 7.56 19.67 -17.75
C ALA A 287 6.94 19.44 -16.36
N PHE A 288 5.77 20.02 -16.10
CA PHE A 288 5.02 19.83 -14.86
C PHE A 288 4.58 18.37 -14.69
N VAL A 289 4.04 17.73 -15.73
CA VAL A 289 3.65 16.31 -15.67
C VAL A 289 4.86 15.42 -15.39
N VAL A 290 5.98 15.63 -16.09
CA VAL A 290 7.22 14.86 -15.86
C VAL A 290 7.73 15.07 -14.44
N ALA A 291 7.76 16.33 -13.96
CA ALA A 291 8.18 16.67 -12.60
C ALA A 291 7.25 16.06 -11.54
N ALA A 292 5.93 16.09 -11.76
CA ALA A 292 4.93 15.52 -10.85
C ALA A 292 5.02 14.00 -10.77
N LEU A 293 5.18 13.31 -11.92
CA LEU A 293 5.40 11.86 -11.96
C LEU A 293 6.70 11.47 -11.26
N TRP A 294 7.79 12.17 -11.56
CA TRP A 294 9.06 11.94 -10.89
C TRP A 294 8.92 12.16 -9.39
N PHE A 295 8.46 13.33 -8.97
CA PHE A 295 8.34 13.70 -7.56
C PHE A 295 7.40 12.74 -6.81
N GLY A 296 6.24 12.41 -7.37
CA GLY A 296 5.27 11.50 -6.78
C GLY A 296 5.84 10.09 -6.57
N VAL A 297 6.61 9.55 -7.52
CA VAL A 297 7.28 8.25 -7.33
C VAL A 297 8.38 8.35 -6.28
N ARG A 298 9.12 9.47 -6.23
CA ARG A 298 10.19 9.67 -5.25
C ARG A 298 9.64 9.76 -3.82
N THR A 299 8.44 10.33 -3.63
CA THR A 299 7.78 10.47 -2.33
C THR A 299 6.78 9.36 -2.00
N LEU A 300 6.48 8.45 -2.94
CA LEU A 300 5.45 7.41 -2.82
C LEU A 300 5.52 6.61 -1.51
N LEU A 301 6.74 6.28 -1.06
CA LEU A 301 6.97 5.44 0.11
C LEU A 301 7.09 6.22 1.42
N VAL A 302 7.06 7.56 1.38
CA VAL A 302 7.25 8.41 2.57
C VAL A 302 6.11 8.23 3.59
N PRO A 303 4.81 8.24 3.21
CA PRO A 303 3.73 8.02 4.18
C PRO A 303 3.82 6.66 4.87
N ALA A 304 4.21 5.62 4.12
CA ALA A 304 4.44 4.28 4.65
C ALA A 304 5.57 4.26 5.68
N ALA A 305 6.69 4.89 5.34
CA ALA A 305 7.85 4.98 6.22
C ALA A 305 7.57 5.79 7.48
N LEU A 306 6.87 6.93 7.38
CA LEU A 306 6.52 7.77 8.54
C LEU A 306 5.58 7.05 9.52
N MET A 307 4.67 6.22 9.01
CA MET A 307 3.77 5.44 9.87
C MET A 307 4.49 4.25 10.52
N LEU A 308 5.26 3.50 9.74
CA LEU A 308 5.82 2.21 10.16
C LEU A 308 7.19 2.30 10.81
N GLU A 309 8.01 3.30 10.47
CA GLU A 309 9.35 3.46 11.04
C GLU A 309 9.32 4.30 12.32
N GLN A 310 9.95 3.84 13.40
CA GLN A 310 10.04 4.59 14.65
C GLN A 310 11.16 5.64 14.63
N ARG A 311 11.25 6.43 13.55
CA ARG A 311 12.33 7.40 13.31
C ARG A 311 11.81 8.84 13.20
N LYS A 312 12.69 9.81 13.43
CA LYS A 312 12.40 11.25 13.29
C LYS A 312 11.99 11.59 11.84
N PHE A 313 11.22 12.66 11.66
CA PHE A 313 10.64 13.08 10.38
C PHE A 313 11.63 13.09 9.20
N TRP A 314 12.60 14.00 9.19
CA TRP A 314 13.51 14.19 8.05
C TRP A 314 14.38 12.98 7.72
N PRO A 315 14.98 12.27 8.70
CA PRO A 315 15.69 11.02 8.44
C PRO A 315 14.83 9.96 7.75
N THR A 316 13.55 9.84 8.12
CA THR A 316 12.60 8.91 7.51
C THR A 316 12.30 9.31 6.06
N VAL A 317 12.04 10.59 5.79
CA VAL A 317 11.81 11.11 4.43
C VAL A 317 13.03 10.84 3.54
N ALA A 318 14.24 11.20 4.01
CA ALA A 318 15.47 10.99 3.26
C ALA A 318 15.76 9.50 2.98
N ARG A 319 15.40 8.62 3.92
CA ARG A 319 15.50 7.17 3.71
C ARG A 319 14.53 6.69 2.64
N ALA A 320 13.25 7.02 2.75
CA ALA A 320 12.24 6.65 1.77
C ALA A 320 12.62 7.13 0.35
N TRP A 321 13.19 8.34 0.26
CA TRP A 321 13.76 8.88 -0.98
C TRP A 321 14.90 7.99 -1.53
N ARG A 322 15.82 7.51 -0.69
CA ARG A 322 16.88 6.59 -1.15
C ARG A 322 16.31 5.24 -1.62
N LEU A 323 15.29 4.71 -0.94
CA LEU A 323 14.65 3.44 -1.30
C LEU A 323 14.03 3.48 -2.71
N THR A 324 13.41 4.59 -3.09
CA THR A 324 12.78 4.72 -4.41
C THR A 324 13.79 4.89 -5.55
N ARG A 325 15.08 5.20 -5.29
CA ARG A 325 16.05 5.61 -6.33
C ARG A 325 16.40 4.46 -7.26
N GLY A 326 16.61 3.29 -6.71
CA GLY A 326 16.97 2.12 -7.51
C GLY A 326 15.77 1.24 -7.91
N SER A 327 14.55 1.64 -7.56
CA SER A 327 13.31 0.93 -7.93
C SER A 327 12.36 1.81 -8.75
N PHE A 328 12.83 2.98 -9.19
CA PHE A 328 11.99 4.05 -9.77
C PHE A 328 11.06 3.54 -10.88
N TRP A 329 11.61 2.91 -11.93
CA TRP A 329 10.83 2.44 -13.08
C TRP A 329 9.80 1.38 -12.73
N ARG A 330 10.14 0.50 -11.79
CA ARG A 330 9.19 -0.52 -11.30
C ARG A 330 8.07 0.11 -10.49
N LEU A 331 8.39 1.04 -9.58
CA LEU A 331 7.39 1.78 -8.82
C LEU A 331 6.49 2.60 -9.75
N LEU A 332 7.07 3.33 -10.71
CA LEU A 332 6.34 4.10 -11.71
C LEU A 332 5.40 3.21 -12.54
N GLY A 333 5.91 2.12 -13.10
CA GLY A 333 5.10 1.22 -13.93
C GLY A 333 3.93 0.58 -13.17
N ILE A 334 4.18 0.10 -11.94
CA ILE A 334 3.11 -0.45 -11.10
C ILE A 334 2.11 0.65 -10.70
N GLN A 335 2.60 1.86 -10.43
CA GLN A 335 1.74 2.98 -10.05
C GLN A 335 0.86 3.45 -11.20
N ILE A 336 1.40 3.55 -12.42
CA ILE A 336 0.62 3.85 -13.63
C ILE A 336 -0.46 2.80 -13.84
N LEU A 337 -0.10 1.51 -13.75
CA LEU A 337 -1.08 0.44 -13.87
C LEU A 337 -2.15 0.50 -12.77
N THR A 338 -1.75 0.80 -11.55
CA THR A 338 -2.68 0.95 -10.40
C THR A 338 -3.65 2.10 -10.65
N TYR A 339 -3.16 3.25 -11.11
CA TYR A 339 -4.00 4.39 -11.46
C TYR A 339 -4.91 4.10 -12.66
N LEU A 340 -4.46 3.32 -13.64
CA LEU A 340 -5.29 2.88 -14.76
C LEU A 340 -6.43 1.97 -14.29
N ILE A 341 -6.14 0.99 -13.43
CA ILE A 341 -7.18 0.12 -12.85
C ILE A 341 -8.14 0.95 -11.99
N ALA A 342 -7.61 1.83 -11.14
CA ALA A 342 -8.41 2.70 -10.29
C ALA A 342 -9.29 3.67 -11.10
N SER A 343 -8.80 4.20 -12.22
CA SER A 343 -9.60 5.09 -13.07
C SER A 343 -10.76 4.35 -13.71
N VAL A 344 -10.56 3.12 -14.19
CA VAL A 344 -11.66 2.27 -14.68
C VAL A 344 -12.71 2.03 -13.59
N VAL A 345 -12.28 1.72 -12.36
CA VAL A 345 -13.20 1.56 -11.22
C VAL A 345 -13.96 2.87 -10.93
N ALA A 346 -13.30 4.01 -10.95
CA ALA A 346 -13.94 5.31 -10.77
C ALA A 346 -14.98 5.57 -11.88
N TRP A 347 -14.65 5.30 -13.14
CA TRP A 347 -15.55 5.45 -14.28
C TRP A 347 -16.81 4.57 -14.13
N VAL A 348 -16.64 3.30 -13.73
CA VAL A 348 -17.79 2.39 -13.50
C VAL A 348 -18.73 2.92 -12.42
N VAL A 349 -18.19 3.56 -11.37
CA VAL A 349 -18.99 4.15 -10.28
C VAL A 349 -19.64 5.48 -10.70
N GLN A 350 -18.92 6.31 -11.45
CA GLN A 350 -19.36 7.65 -11.85
C GLN A 350 -20.32 7.65 -13.02
N PHE A 351 -20.26 6.63 -13.87
CA PHE A 351 -21.17 6.48 -15.01
C PHE A 351 -22.63 6.56 -14.57
N PRO A 352 -23.17 5.68 -13.71
CA PRO A 352 -24.58 5.75 -13.31
C PRO A 352 -24.97 7.07 -12.64
N VAL A 353 -24.04 7.71 -11.90
CA VAL A 353 -24.25 9.02 -11.29
C VAL A 353 -24.50 10.08 -12.37
N THR A 354 -23.73 10.06 -13.45
CA THR A 354 -23.88 10.95 -14.61
C THR A 354 -25.23 10.73 -15.31
N LEU A 355 -25.67 9.47 -15.43
CA LEU A 355 -26.97 9.14 -16.02
C LEU A 355 -28.12 9.68 -15.15
N VAL A 356 -28.03 9.53 -13.84
CA VAL A 356 -29.02 10.08 -12.90
C VAL A 356 -29.07 11.61 -12.99
N LEU A 357 -27.93 12.28 -13.06
CA LEU A 357 -27.90 13.74 -13.24
C LEU A 357 -28.59 14.17 -14.54
N THR A 358 -28.24 13.51 -15.64
CA THR A 358 -28.74 13.87 -16.98
C THR A 358 -30.25 13.62 -17.12
N PHE A 359 -30.73 12.46 -16.66
CA PHE A 359 -32.10 12.02 -16.94
C PHE A 359 -33.11 12.26 -15.79
N VAL A 360 -32.64 12.37 -14.54
CA VAL A 360 -33.52 12.52 -13.37
C VAL A 360 -33.50 13.95 -12.84
N VAL A 361 -32.31 14.54 -12.66
CA VAL A 361 -32.19 15.91 -12.15
C VAL A 361 -32.53 16.93 -13.24
N GLY A 362 -32.19 16.63 -14.50
CA GLY A 362 -32.56 17.47 -15.65
C GLY A 362 -31.93 18.87 -15.65
N SER A 363 -31.00 19.15 -14.73
CA SER A 363 -30.27 20.40 -14.66
C SER A 363 -28.94 20.26 -15.40
N THR A 364 -28.70 21.12 -16.40
CA THR A 364 -27.36 21.34 -16.97
C THR A 364 -26.47 22.15 -16.04
N ASP A 365 -27.05 22.81 -15.03
CA ASP A 365 -26.31 23.53 -14.00
C ASP A 365 -25.63 22.55 -13.03
N ALA A 366 -24.36 22.28 -13.29
CA ALA A 366 -23.47 21.51 -12.43
C ALA A 366 -23.34 22.10 -11.01
N LEU A 367 -23.72 23.37 -10.83
CA LEU A 367 -23.69 24.09 -9.56
C LEU A 367 -25.03 24.08 -8.81
N SER A 368 -26.07 23.44 -9.33
CA SER A 368 -27.33 23.30 -8.60
C SER A 368 -27.13 22.42 -7.35
N GLY A 369 -27.83 22.72 -6.25
CA GLY A 369 -27.67 21.97 -5.00
C GLY A 369 -27.96 20.46 -5.16
N GLY A 370 -28.94 20.11 -6.01
CA GLY A 370 -29.25 18.72 -6.35
C GLY A 370 -28.13 18.04 -7.14
N ALA A 371 -27.56 18.71 -8.14
CA ALA A 371 -26.44 18.19 -8.91
C ALA A 371 -25.19 18.00 -8.04
N ILE A 372 -24.88 18.97 -7.17
CA ILE A 372 -23.75 18.88 -6.24
C ILE A 372 -23.94 17.70 -5.28
N ALA A 373 -25.13 17.50 -4.72
CA ALA A 373 -25.40 16.41 -3.79
C ALA A 373 -25.19 15.03 -4.46
N VAL A 374 -25.80 14.82 -5.63
CA VAL A 374 -25.70 13.55 -6.38
C VAL A 374 -24.27 13.28 -6.83
N THR A 375 -23.58 14.29 -7.38
CA THR A 375 -22.18 14.17 -7.81
C THR A 375 -21.25 13.92 -6.63
N SER A 376 -21.48 14.56 -5.48
CA SER A 376 -20.68 14.37 -4.27
C SER A 376 -20.78 12.93 -3.76
N VAL A 377 -21.97 12.34 -3.74
CA VAL A 377 -22.15 10.93 -3.35
C VAL A 377 -21.37 10.01 -4.28
N GLY A 378 -21.50 10.20 -5.60
CA GLY A 378 -20.73 9.46 -6.60
C GLY A 378 -19.23 9.58 -6.40
N ASN A 379 -18.75 10.80 -6.17
CA ASN A 379 -17.34 11.12 -5.94
C ASN A 379 -16.80 10.50 -4.65
N VAL A 380 -17.54 10.57 -3.55
CA VAL A 380 -17.15 9.94 -2.29
C VAL A 380 -17.00 8.43 -2.47
N LEU A 381 -17.96 7.77 -3.14
CA LEU A 381 -17.89 6.34 -3.39
C LEU A 381 -16.69 5.95 -4.26
N ALA A 382 -16.52 6.64 -5.40
CA ALA A 382 -15.43 6.41 -6.33
C ALA A 382 -14.06 6.65 -5.67
N LEU A 383 -13.88 7.78 -4.99
CA LEU A 383 -12.64 8.11 -4.29
C LEU A 383 -12.33 7.16 -3.14
N THR A 384 -13.34 6.73 -2.39
CA THR A 384 -13.14 5.75 -1.31
C THR A 384 -12.61 4.43 -1.88
N LEU A 385 -13.26 3.89 -2.92
CA LEU A 385 -12.86 2.62 -3.55
C LEU A 385 -11.44 2.68 -4.12
N THR A 386 -11.15 3.73 -4.89
CA THR A 386 -9.86 3.91 -5.56
C THR A 386 -8.74 4.20 -4.56
N THR A 387 -9.00 4.98 -3.52
CA THR A 387 -8.01 5.29 -2.47
C THR A 387 -7.67 4.03 -1.67
N VAL A 388 -8.68 3.24 -1.29
CA VAL A 388 -8.45 1.98 -0.56
C VAL A 388 -7.58 1.04 -1.41
N PHE A 389 -7.92 0.85 -2.68
CA PHE A 389 -7.13 0.00 -3.58
C PHE A 389 -5.70 0.52 -3.78
N THR A 390 -5.55 1.83 -4.03
CA THR A 390 -4.22 2.42 -4.25
C THR A 390 -3.37 2.33 -2.98
N ALA A 391 -3.95 2.57 -1.81
CA ALA A 391 -3.27 2.47 -0.53
C ALA A 391 -2.77 1.07 -0.23
N THR A 392 -3.54 0.03 -0.55
CA THR A 392 -3.11 -1.36 -0.36
C THR A 392 -1.97 -1.73 -1.30
N VAL A 393 -2.01 -1.28 -2.55
CA VAL A 393 -0.88 -1.46 -3.48
C VAL A 393 0.37 -0.74 -2.97
N VAL A 394 0.27 0.52 -2.55
CA VAL A 394 1.42 1.29 -2.02
C VAL A 394 2.00 0.63 -0.76
N ALA A 395 1.16 0.09 0.12
CA ALA A 395 1.60 -0.67 1.29
C ALA A 395 2.44 -1.90 0.89
N LEU A 396 1.97 -2.65 -0.12
CA LEU A 396 2.68 -3.83 -0.61
C LEU A 396 3.96 -3.46 -1.36
N LEU A 397 3.98 -2.36 -2.11
CA LEU A 397 5.19 -1.80 -2.73
C LEU A 397 6.24 -1.40 -1.70
N TYR A 398 5.81 -0.85 -0.57
CA TYR A 398 6.71 -0.52 0.53
C TYR A 398 7.34 -1.78 1.15
N ILE A 399 6.53 -2.79 1.46
CA ILE A 399 6.99 -4.06 2.02
C ILE A 399 7.94 -4.76 1.05
N ASP A 400 7.56 -4.84 -0.22
CA ASP A 400 8.40 -5.43 -1.28
C ASP A 400 9.73 -4.68 -1.47
N THR A 401 9.72 -3.35 -1.44
CA THR A 401 10.96 -2.57 -1.56
C THR A 401 11.89 -2.85 -0.39
N ARG A 402 11.34 -3.01 0.83
CA ARG A 402 12.13 -3.41 2.01
C ARG A 402 12.65 -4.84 1.90
N MET A 403 11.87 -5.79 1.39
CA MET A 403 12.36 -7.16 1.13
C MET A 403 13.55 -7.13 0.15
N ARG A 404 13.42 -6.44 -0.98
CA ARG A 404 14.46 -6.39 -2.03
C ARG A 404 15.74 -5.65 -1.62
N ARG A 405 15.63 -4.64 -0.76
CA ARG A 405 16.75 -3.74 -0.41
C ARG A 405 17.36 -4.00 0.95
N GLU A 406 16.60 -4.58 1.86
CA GLU A 406 16.97 -4.71 3.27
C GLU A 406 16.97 -6.17 3.75
N GLY A 407 16.59 -7.14 2.91
CA GLY A 407 16.58 -8.56 3.28
C GLY A 407 15.52 -8.92 4.32
N LEU A 408 14.42 -8.16 4.39
CA LEU A 408 13.32 -8.39 5.33
C LEU A 408 12.70 -9.79 5.17
N ASP A 409 12.77 -10.38 3.98
CA ASP A 409 12.35 -11.75 3.69
C ASP A 409 13.09 -12.79 4.55
N ILE A 410 14.38 -12.59 4.82
CA ILE A 410 15.20 -13.47 5.67
C ILE A 410 14.75 -13.40 7.14
N GLU A 411 14.49 -12.19 7.64
CA GLU A 411 13.99 -11.99 9.01
C GLU A 411 12.59 -12.59 9.19
N LEU A 412 11.70 -12.41 8.20
CA LEU A 412 10.34 -12.95 8.22
C LEU A 412 10.33 -14.48 8.10
N ALA A 413 11.19 -15.08 7.29
CA ALA A 413 11.33 -16.53 7.18
C ALA A 413 11.78 -17.15 8.52
N ARG A 414 12.80 -16.58 9.17
CA ARG A 414 13.27 -17.02 10.49
C ARG A 414 12.19 -16.89 11.58
N ALA A 415 11.43 -15.79 11.57
CA ALA A 415 10.36 -15.59 12.55
C ALA A 415 9.18 -16.56 12.35
N ALA A 416 8.87 -16.93 11.09
CA ALA A 416 7.85 -17.92 10.78
C ALA A 416 8.29 -19.35 11.19
N GLU A 417 9.56 -19.70 10.98
CA GLU A 417 10.14 -20.98 11.43
C GLU A 417 10.15 -21.12 12.96
N GLN A 418 10.28 -20.03 13.70
CA GLN A 418 10.23 -20.03 15.17
C GLN A 418 8.80 -20.10 15.75
N ALA A 419 7.80 -19.76 14.95
CA ALA A 419 6.39 -19.73 15.36
C ALA A 419 5.59 -20.97 14.93
N ALA A 420 6.12 -21.75 13.98
CA ALA A 420 5.64 -23.07 13.59
C ALA A 420 6.25 -24.14 14.52
#